data_AF-A0A533VHM0-F1
#
_entry.id   AF-A0A533VHM0-F1
#
_cell.length_a   1.000
_cell.length_b   1.000
_cell.length_c   1.000
_cell.angle_alpha   90.00
_cell.angle_beta   90.00
_cell.angle_gamma   90.00
#
_symmetry.space_group_name_H-M   'P 1'
#
loop_
_entity.id
_entity.type
_entity.pdbx_description
1 polymer ?
#
loop_
_entity_poly.entity_id
_entity_poly.type
_entity_poly.pdbx_seq_one_letter_code
_entity_poly.pdbx_strand_id
1 'polypeptide(L)'
;MKGLVPVGNEGSEADASPTSATSEGTEDERKARQATQMRPGGQVVVFPSKTAGSSSSYVPPPPPTPQQIAAGRRRFVRFLVGVSALLSLAPYVPWGTFLSESVSAGKGYVKQQVTVDNLTEYGAAAGRKVNVNDLTTFPPNSHWVITYPGSGDLTLDTQNRDTFVKYELIRLPSELGGDAKDATAFVAFSKVCVHLWCSPNYKPDQPDNPNENGYVPNKPKHEQYECPCHGSIYNVPEGKAVDGPASLQAPPTNAIPVLTLSADSNGFLSIEKPVWDVNHNGVLGYGRYVQQ
;
A
#
# COMPACT_ATOMS: atom_id res chain seq x y z
N MET A 1 -41.09 -30.04 39.24
CA MET A 1 -41.00 -29.13 40.40
C MET A 1 -39.96 -28.07 40.10
N LYS A 2 -40.37 -26.79 40.21
CA LYS A 2 -39.56 -25.55 40.37
C LYS A 2 -38.51 -25.26 39.28
N GLY A 3 -38.53 -24.14 38.56
CA GLY A 3 -39.37 -22.95 38.62
C GLY A 3 -39.10 -22.06 37.41
N LEU A 4 -40.18 -21.46 36.92
CA LEU A 4 -40.24 -20.38 35.93
C LEU A 4 -40.24 -19.02 36.65
N VAL A 5 -40.54 -17.96 35.88
CA VAL A 5 -40.96 -16.58 36.23
C VAL A 5 -39.77 -15.56 36.38
N PRO A 6 -39.94 -14.25 36.02
CA PRO A 6 -39.54 -13.62 34.74
C PRO A 6 -39.24 -12.08 34.87
N VAL A 7 -39.51 -11.31 33.79
CA VAL A 7 -39.70 -9.83 33.68
C VAL A 7 -38.40 -9.02 33.58
N GLY A 8 -38.21 -8.00 32.73
CA GLY A 8 -39.03 -7.23 31.76
C GLY A 8 -38.20 -5.95 31.47
N ASN A 9 -37.92 -5.63 30.21
CA ASN A 9 -38.61 -4.60 29.40
C ASN A 9 -38.53 -3.16 29.98
N GLU A 10 -37.73 -2.28 29.35
CA GLU A 10 -37.98 -0.88 28.91
C GLU A 10 -36.84 -0.55 27.89
N GLY A 11 -37.10 -0.18 26.62
CA GLY A 11 -37.31 1.20 26.13
C GLY A 11 -36.04 2.07 26.28
N SER A 12 -35.50 2.87 25.36
CA SER A 12 -35.87 3.43 24.05
C SER A 12 -34.84 4.55 23.79
N GLU A 13 -34.43 4.77 22.53
CA GLU A 13 -33.88 6.04 21.98
C GLU A 13 -32.55 6.57 22.60
N ALA A 14 -31.73 7.43 22.01
CA ALA A 14 -31.38 7.87 20.67
C ALA A 14 -30.04 8.64 20.84
N ASP A 15 -29.37 8.91 19.72
CA ASP A 15 -28.28 9.87 19.50
C ASP A 15 -27.78 10.77 20.67
N ALA A 16 -26.45 10.81 20.86
CA ALA A 16 -25.74 12.09 21.02
C ALA A 16 -24.22 11.92 20.88
N SER A 17 -23.66 12.69 19.94
CA SER A 17 -22.24 12.95 19.72
C SER A 17 -21.55 13.58 20.95
N PRO A 18 -20.22 13.46 21.11
CA PRO A 18 -19.50 14.22 22.12
C PRO A 18 -19.38 15.69 21.71
N THR A 19 -20.03 16.55 22.47
CA THR A 19 -19.94 18.02 22.38
C THR A 19 -18.56 18.50 22.81
N SER A 20 -17.90 19.19 21.89
CA SER A 20 -16.76 20.09 22.11
C SER A 20 -17.20 21.34 22.87
N ALA A 21 -16.54 21.63 23.99
CA ALA A 21 -16.70 22.88 24.71
C ALA A 21 -16.09 24.05 23.92
N THR A 22 -16.93 25.03 23.61
CA THR A 22 -16.59 26.37 23.11
C THR A 22 -15.95 27.22 24.20
N SER A 23 -14.88 27.94 23.87
CA SER A 23 -14.62 29.25 24.46
C SER A 23 -14.07 30.18 23.37
N GLU A 24 -14.96 31.06 22.89
CA GLU A 24 -14.61 32.23 22.10
C GLU A 24 -13.75 33.17 22.96
N GLY A 25 -12.50 33.38 22.55
CA GLY A 25 -11.63 34.42 23.10
C GLY A 25 -11.88 35.73 22.38
N THR A 26 -12.22 36.77 23.15
CA THR A 26 -12.50 38.13 22.71
C THR A 26 -11.23 38.90 22.28
N GLU A 27 -11.41 39.89 21.40
CA GLU A 27 -10.38 40.67 20.70
C GLU A 27 -9.38 41.47 21.58
N ASP A 28 -9.51 41.45 22.91
CA ASP A 28 -8.69 42.25 23.82
C ASP A 28 -7.36 41.59 24.22
N GLU A 29 -7.18 40.28 24.00
CA GLU A 29 -5.95 39.57 24.41
C GLU A 29 -4.79 39.67 23.40
N ARG A 30 -5.04 40.17 22.18
CA ARG A 30 -3.99 40.31 21.14
C ARG A 30 -3.13 41.57 21.27
N LYS A 31 -3.50 42.53 22.11
CA LYS A 31 -2.78 43.82 22.25
C LYS A 31 -1.65 43.83 23.31
N ALA A 32 -1.47 42.76 24.08
CA ALA A 32 -0.56 42.77 25.23
C ALA A 32 0.83 42.13 25.01
N ARG A 33 1.20 41.68 23.79
CA ARG A 33 2.49 41.01 23.53
C ARG A 33 3.45 41.72 22.57
N GLN A 34 3.24 43.01 22.31
CA GLN A 34 4.24 43.85 21.63
C GLN A 34 4.51 45.13 22.42
N ALA A 35 5.03 44.97 23.63
CA ALA A 35 5.75 46.04 24.28
C ALA A 35 6.82 45.47 25.21
N THR A 36 8.06 45.89 24.97
CA THR A 36 9.20 45.96 25.91
C THR A 36 10.38 45.05 25.55
N GLN A 37 11.35 45.60 24.81
CA GLN A 37 12.73 45.70 25.31
C GLN A 37 13.49 46.84 24.61
N MET A 38 14.17 47.66 25.42
CA MET A 38 14.86 48.90 25.06
C MET A 38 16.38 48.72 24.85
N ARG A 39 16.92 49.46 23.85
CA ARG A 39 18.16 50.30 23.79
C ARG A 39 19.57 49.66 24.01
N PRO A 40 20.71 50.32 23.66
CA PRO A 40 20.95 51.67 23.08
C PRO A 40 21.93 51.69 21.87
N GLY A 41 21.95 52.79 21.11
CA GLY A 41 23.00 53.05 20.11
C GLY A 41 22.64 54.23 19.20
N GLY A 42 23.09 55.43 19.58
CA GLY A 42 22.81 56.65 18.84
C GLY A 42 23.61 56.76 17.54
N GLN A 43 22.92 57.13 16.46
CA GLN A 43 23.48 57.94 15.38
C GLN A 43 22.42 58.94 14.95
N VAL A 44 22.71 60.21 15.22
CA VAL A 44 21.97 61.35 14.67
C VAL A 44 22.38 61.46 13.20
N VAL A 45 21.49 61.11 12.28
CA VAL A 45 21.70 61.41 10.87
C VAL A 45 21.27 62.86 10.63
N VAL A 46 22.26 63.73 10.52
CA VAL A 46 22.13 65.11 10.07
C VAL A 46 21.70 65.08 8.60
N PHE A 47 20.51 65.61 8.29
CA PHE A 47 20.12 65.89 6.91
C PHE A 47 20.90 67.13 6.44
N PRO A 48 21.67 67.06 5.33
CA PRO A 48 22.25 68.26 4.77
C PRO A 48 21.12 69.11 4.19
N SER A 49 20.90 70.27 4.81
CA SER A 49 20.12 71.35 4.25
C SER A 49 20.86 71.88 3.03
N LYS A 50 20.52 71.38 1.84
CA LYS A 50 20.95 71.97 0.57
C LYS A 50 20.02 73.15 0.25
N THR A 51 20.55 74.32 0.59
CA THR A 51 20.55 75.55 -0.19
C THR A 51 19.66 75.58 -1.44
N ALA A 52 18.82 76.62 -1.45
CA ALA A 52 18.07 77.12 -2.60
C ALA A 52 18.90 77.14 -3.89
N GLY A 53 18.33 76.55 -4.94
CA GLY A 53 18.87 76.62 -6.28
C GLY A 53 18.00 75.85 -7.26
N SER A 54 17.43 76.59 -8.22
CA SER A 54 16.71 76.12 -9.40
C SER A 54 15.24 75.72 -9.22
N SER A 55 14.35 76.66 -9.55
CA SER A 55 12.99 76.37 -9.98
C SER A 55 13.03 75.56 -11.28
N SER A 56 13.27 74.26 -11.17
CA SER A 56 12.95 73.32 -12.23
C SER A 56 11.43 73.19 -12.25
N SER A 57 10.80 73.75 -13.28
CA SER A 57 9.38 73.58 -13.54
C SER A 57 9.09 72.08 -13.65
N TYR A 58 8.44 71.53 -12.61
CA TYR A 58 7.88 70.20 -12.67
C TYR A 58 6.79 70.20 -13.74
N VAL A 59 7.13 69.71 -14.94
CA VAL A 59 6.14 69.36 -15.95
C VAL A 59 5.65 67.97 -15.58
N PRO A 60 4.39 67.80 -15.15
CA PRO A 60 3.86 66.47 -14.92
C PRO A 60 4.00 65.66 -16.22
N PRO A 61 4.40 64.38 -16.16
CA PRO A 61 4.48 63.57 -17.36
C PRO A 61 3.11 63.59 -18.05
N PRO A 62 3.08 63.68 -19.39
CA PRO A 62 1.82 63.72 -20.12
C PRO A 62 0.98 62.48 -19.76
N PRO A 63 -0.35 62.63 -19.66
CA PRO A 63 -1.22 61.50 -19.37
C PRO A 63 -0.93 60.39 -20.39
N PRO A 64 -0.88 59.12 -19.94
CA PRO A 64 -0.54 58.02 -20.81
C PRO A 64 -1.50 58.02 -22.00
N THR A 65 -0.93 57.94 -23.20
CA THR A 65 -1.71 57.89 -24.43
C THR A 65 -2.66 56.69 -24.41
N PRO A 66 -3.79 56.73 -25.14
CA PRO A 66 -4.69 55.59 -25.25
C PRO A 66 -3.98 54.28 -25.64
N GLN A 67 -2.93 54.36 -26.47
CA GLN A 67 -2.08 53.24 -26.83
C GLN A 67 -1.25 52.71 -25.65
N GLN A 68 -0.69 53.58 -24.79
CA GLN A 68 0.05 53.20 -23.59
C GLN A 68 -0.88 52.56 -22.53
N ILE A 69 -2.09 53.09 -22.37
CA ILE A 69 -3.12 52.52 -21.48
C ILE A 69 -3.52 51.13 -22.00
N ALA A 70 -3.75 50.96 -23.30
CA ALA A 70 -4.10 49.68 -23.91
C ALA A 70 -2.96 48.65 -23.78
N ALA A 71 -1.70 49.07 -23.97
CA ALA A 71 -0.53 48.21 -23.79
C ALA A 71 -0.35 47.77 -22.34
N GLY A 72 -0.56 48.66 -21.36
CA GLY A 72 -0.55 48.35 -19.92
C GLY A 72 -1.64 47.36 -19.53
N ARG A 73 -2.88 47.57 -20.01
CA ARG A 73 -4.01 46.64 -19.78
C ARG A 73 -3.74 45.26 -20.36
N ARG A 74 -3.20 45.18 -21.59
CA ARG A 74 -2.87 43.90 -22.22
C ARG A 74 -1.75 43.15 -21.49
N ARG A 75 -0.75 43.86 -20.95
CA ARG A 75 0.29 43.25 -20.10
C ARG A 75 -0.28 42.71 -18.79
N PHE A 76 -1.16 43.47 -18.13
CA PHE A 76 -1.84 43.05 -16.91
C PHE A 76 -2.72 41.81 -17.13
N VAL A 77 -3.53 41.79 -18.19
CA VAL A 77 -4.37 40.61 -18.53
C VAL A 77 -3.50 39.39 -18.83
N ARG A 78 -2.42 39.54 -19.61
CA ARG A 78 -1.49 38.43 -19.88
C ARG A 78 -0.84 37.89 -18.61
N PHE A 79 -0.51 38.77 -17.67
CA PHE A 79 0.01 38.36 -16.36
C PHE A 79 -1.03 37.56 -15.58
N LEU A 80 -2.27 38.05 -15.47
CA LEU A 80 -3.35 37.33 -14.78
C LEU A 80 -3.65 35.98 -15.43
N VAL A 81 -3.69 35.90 -16.77
CA VAL A 81 -3.88 34.64 -17.50
C VAL A 81 -2.72 33.69 -17.23
N GLY A 82 -1.47 34.16 -17.26
CA GLY A 82 -0.30 33.34 -16.97
C GLY A 82 -0.30 32.78 -15.55
N VAL A 83 -0.61 33.62 -14.56
CA VAL A 83 -0.73 33.20 -13.16
C VAL A 83 -1.88 32.22 -12.97
N SER A 84 -3.04 32.47 -13.59
CA SER A 84 -4.20 31.58 -13.51
C SER A 84 -3.92 30.21 -14.14
N ALA A 85 -3.21 30.19 -15.27
CA ALA A 85 -2.79 28.94 -15.92
C ALA A 85 -1.85 28.13 -15.02
N LEU A 86 -0.88 28.77 -14.35
CA LEU A 86 0.01 28.08 -13.40
C LEU A 86 -0.75 27.56 -12.17
N LEU A 87 -1.65 28.36 -11.60
CA LEU A 87 -2.49 27.93 -10.46
C LEU A 87 -3.44 26.79 -10.82
N SER A 88 -3.89 26.71 -12.07
CA SER A 88 -4.73 25.59 -12.54
C SER A 88 -4.01 24.24 -12.54
N LEU A 89 -2.67 24.23 -12.49
CA LEU A 89 -1.87 23.01 -12.39
C LEU A 89 -1.58 22.58 -10.95
N ALA A 90 -1.84 23.43 -9.95
CA ALA A 90 -1.57 23.14 -8.55
C ALA A 90 -2.24 21.84 -8.03
N PRO A 91 -3.51 21.51 -8.41
CA PRO A 91 -4.14 20.25 -8.00
C PRO A 91 -3.47 18.98 -8.55
N TYR A 92 -2.60 19.10 -9.58
CA TYR A 92 -1.91 17.96 -10.20
C TYR A 92 -0.52 17.72 -9.62
N VAL A 93 0.00 18.61 -8.77
CA VAL A 93 1.29 18.38 -8.08
C VAL A 93 1.26 17.11 -7.23
N PRO A 94 0.20 16.82 -6.44
CA PRO A 94 0.08 15.55 -5.70
C PRO A 94 0.00 14.30 -6.60
N TRP A 95 -0.47 14.45 -7.85
CA TRP A 95 -0.46 13.34 -8.82
C TRP A 95 0.97 12.99 -9.26
N GLY A 96 1.84 13.99 -9.39
CA GLY A 96 3.25 13.75 -9.70
C GLY A 96 3.96 12.96 -8.60
N THR A 97 3.71 13.28 -7.33
CA THR A 97 4.27 12.54 -6.19
C THR A 97 3.72 11.12 -6.15
N PHE A 98 2.39 10.95 -6.27
CA PHE A 98 1.75 9.64 -6.33
C PHE A 98 2.34 8.74 -7.42
N LEU A 99 2.45 9.26 -8.65
CA LEU A 99 3.04 8.50 -9.77
C LEU A 99 4.52 8.20 -9.54
N SER A 100 5.29 9.15 -8.99
CA SER A 100 6.71 8.93 -8.70
C SER A 100 6.94 7.89 -7.61
N GLU A 101 6.12 7.85 -6.57
CA GLU A 101 6.20 6.85 -5.49
C GLU A 101 5.73 5.47 -5.97
N SER A 102 4.65 5.45 -6.77
CA SER A 102 4.14 4.22 -7.41
C SER A 102 5.16 3.58 -8.35
N VAL A 103 5.91 4.40 -9.11
CA VAL A 103 6.92 3.93 -10.08
C VAL A 103 8.29 3.71 -9.43
N SER A 104 8.64 4.46 -8.38
CA SER A 104 9.95 4.35 -7.69
C SER A 104 10.00 3.28 -6.60
N ALA A 105 8.86 2.69 -6.23
CA ALA A 105 8.79 1.54 -5.32
C ALA A 105 9.67 0.35 -5.77
N GLY A 106 10.12 0.32 -7.04
CA GLY A 106 11.01 -0.71 -7.58
C GLY A 106 12.49 -0.64 -7.15
N LYS A 107 12.93 0.34 -6.34
CA LYS A 107 14.33 0.42 -5.86
C LYS A 107 14.63 -0.43 -4.61
N GLY A 108 13.63 -1.11 -4.04
CA GLY A 108 13.71 -1.78 -2.72
C GLY A 108 13.83 -3.30 -2.70
N TYR A 109 13.87 -3.99 -3.85
CA TYR A 109 13.93 -5.45 -3.87
C TYR A 109 15.33 -5.97 -3.50
N VAL A 110 15.41 -6.58 -2.33
CA VAL A 110 16.61 -7.22 -1.78
C VAL A 110 16.30 -8.65 -1.38
N LYS A 111 17.35 -9.46 -1.19
CA LYS A 111 17.19 -10.76 -0.54
C LYS A 111 16.67 -10.53 0.88
N GLN A 112 15.64 -11.28 1.27
CA GLN A 112 14.96 -11.11 2.56
C GLN A 112 14.70 -12.47 3.22
N GLN A 113 14.97 -12.59 4.51
CA GLN A 113 14.61 -13.79 5.26
C GLN A 113 13.08 -13.89 5.42
N VAL A 114 12.51 -15.06 5.18
CA VAL A 114 11.06 -15.28 5.26
C VAL A 114 10.63 -15.24 6.72
N THR A 115 9.68 -14.37 7.02
CA THR A 115 9.01 -14.26 8.32
C THR A 115 7.50 -14.32 8.09
N VAL A 116 6.83 -15.19 8.82
CA VAL A 116 5.37 -15.33 8.79
C VAL A 116 4.73 -14.10 9.43
N ASP A 117 3.66 -13.58 8.84
CA ASP A 117 2.89 -12.49 9.43
C ASP A 117 2.45 -12.85 10.86
N ASN A 118 2.40 -11.87 11.77
CA ASN A 118 2.12 -12.09 13.18
C ASN A 118 0.61 -12.10 13.47
N LEU A 119 -0.11 -13.03 12.84
CA LEU A 119 -1.53 -13.26 13.07
C LEU A 119 -1.76 -14.49 13.94
N THR A 120 -2.70 -14.40 14.87
CA THR A 120 -3.00 -15.47 15.83
C THR A 120 -3.47 -16.76 15.17
N GLU A 121 -4.05 -16.69 13.97
CA GLU A 121 -4.46 -17.85 13.17
C GLU A 121 -3.28 -18.76 12.76
N TYR A 122 -2.06 -18.23 12.73
CA TYR A 122 -0.85 -19.00 12.41
C TYR A 122 -0.21 -19.69 13.62
N GLY A 123 -0.80 -19.54 14.82
CA GLY A 123 -0.39 -20.25 16.02
C GLY A 123 1.11 -20.13 16.31
N ALA A 124 1.79 -21.28 16.43
CA ALA A 124 3.22 -21.32 16.74
C ALA A 124 4.12 -20.72 15.65
N ALA A 125 3.63 -20.57 14.42
CA ALA A 125 4.38 -19.99 13.31
C ALA A 125 4.29 -18.44 13.26
N ALA A 126 3.30 -17.84 13.93
CA ALA A 126 3.06 -16.40 13.89
C ALA A 126 4.31 -15.58 14.23
N GLY A 127 4.71 -14.69 13.34
CA GLY A 127 5.88 -13.82 13.52
C GLY A 127 7.23 -14.54 13.51
N ARG A 128 7.29 -15.85 13.21
CA ARG A 128 8.54 -16.60 13.19
C ARG A 128 9.20 -16.58 11.83
N LYS A 129 10.54 -16.60 11.87
CA LYS A 129 11.37 -16.87 10.71
C LYS A 129 11.23 -18.34 10.33
N VAL A 130 11.05 -18.60 9.04
CA VAL A 130 10.82 -19.95 8.53
C VAL A 130 12.14 -20.73 8.51
N ASN A 131 12.12 -21.93 9.08
CA ASN A 131 13.24 -22.87 9.05
C ASN A 131 12.78 -24.20 8.45
N VAL A 132 13.45 -24.65 7.39
CA VAL A 132 13.08 -25.85 6.63
C VAL A 132 13.20 -27.14 7.47
N ASN A 133 14.01 -27.13 8.53
CA ASN A 133 14.20 -28.25 9.44
C ASN A 133 13.12 -28.32 10.54
N ASP A 134 12.33 -27.26 10.75
CA ASP A 134 11.33 -27.15 11.81
C ASP A 134 9.96 -27.65 11.33
N LEU A 135 9.81 -28.97 11.26
CA LEU A 135 8.57 -29.65 10.86
C LEU A 135 7.44 -29.56 11.90
N THR A 136 7.74 -29.17 13.13
CA THR A 136 6.72 -29.02 14.18
C THR A 136 6.01 -27.66 14.06
N THR A 137 6.77 -26.61 13.73
CA THR A 137 6.21 -25.26 13.51
C THR A 137 5.70 -25.09 12.08
N PHE A 138 6.42 -25.66 11.12
CA PHE A 138 6.08 -25.61 9.70
C PHE A 138 5.84 -27.03 9.16
N PRO A 139 4.75 -27.72 9.55
CA PRO A 139 4.48 -29.07 9.05
C PRO A 139 4.16 -29.08 7.55
N PRO A 140 4.35 -30.21 6.86
CA PRO A 140 3.91 -30.39 5.47
C PRO A 140 2.42 -30.09 5.28
N ASN A 141 2.05 -29.78 4.04
CA ASN A 141 0.67 -29.41 3.66
C ASN A 141 0.07 -28.29 4.53
N SER A 142 0.86 -27.23 4.77
CA SER A 142 0.46 -26.08 5.58
C SER A 142 0.82 -24.77 4.88
N HIS A 143 0.19 -23.67 5.29
CA HIS A 143 0.39 -22.38 4.63
C HIS A 143 0.34 -21.19 5.59
N TRP A 144 0.95 -20.10 5.16
CA TRP A 144 1.05 -18.85 5.90
C TRP A 144 1.15 -17.67 4.94
N VAL A 145 0.69 -16.49 5.37
CA VAL A 145 0.95 -15.25 4.62
C VAL A 145 2.27 -14.63 5.06
N ILE A 146 3.03 -14.17 4.07
CA ILE A 146 4.29 -13.43 4.25
C ILE A 146 4.25 -12.12 3.45
N THR A 147 5.09 -11.16 3.86
CA THR A 147 5.19 -9.85 3.22
C THR A 147 6.52 -9.67 2.48
N TYR A 148 6.47 -9.24 1.21
CA TYR A 148 7.63 -8.90 0.42
C TYR A 148 7.36 -7.76 -0.59
N PRO A 149 8.23 -6.74 -0.68
CA PRO A 149 9.34 -6.47 0.23
C PRO A 149 8.78 -6.08 1.62
N GLY A 150 9.43 -6.57 2.67
CA GLY A 150 9.10 -6.19 4.05
C GLY A 150 9.62 -4.79 4.38
N SER A 151 8.95 -4.12 5.30
CA SER A 151 9.36 -2.80 5.81
C SER A 151 10.47 -2.88 6.86
N GLY A 152 10.71 -4.07 7.42
CA GLY A 152 11.57 -4.29 8.58
C GLY A 152 10.84 -4.15 9.92
N ASP A 153 9.57 -3.73 9.90
CA ASP A 153 8.66 -3.76 11.05
C ASP A 153 7.56 -4.80 10.81
N LEU A 154 7.65 -5.90 11.55
CA LEU A 154 6.71 -7.01 11.44
C LEU A 154 5.26 -6.60 11.74
N THR A 155 5.03 -5.61 12.60
CA THR A 155 3.67 -5.15 12.93
C THR A 155 3.07 -4.41 11.75
N LEU A 156 3.83 -3.51 11.12
CA LEU A 156 3.40 -2.81 9.92
C LEU A 156 3.19 -3.77 8.75
N ASP A 157 4.12 -4.71 8.57
CA ASP A 157 4.02 -5.74 7.53
C ASP A 157 2.75 -6.58 7.74
N THR A 158 2.51 -7.08 8.96
CA THR A 158 1.33 -7.87 9.31
C THR A 158 0.01 -7.12 9.07
N GLN A 159 -0.04 -5.82 9.40
CA GLN A 159 -1.24 -5.00 9.26
C GLN A 159 -1.46 -4.48 7.83
N ASN A 160 -0.45 -4.55 6.97
CA ASN A 160 -0.54 -4.06 5.61
C ASN A 160 -1.61 -4.85 4.82
N ARG A 161 -2.59 -4.10 4.29
CA ARG A 161 -3.71 -4.64 3.52
C ARG A 161 -3.44 -4.68 2.01
N ASP A 162 -2.30 -4.16 1.55
CA ASP A 162 -1.92 -4.21 0.15
C ASP A 162 -1.56 -5.64 -0.26
N THR A 163 -2.44 -6.28 -1.02
CA THR A 163 -2.25 -7.65 -1.50
C THR A 163 -1.08 -7.79 -2.48
N PHE A 164 -0.62 -6.71 -3.11
CA PHE A 164 0.50 -6.75 -4.07
C PHE A 164 1.86 -7.01 -3.39
N VAL A 165 1.95 -6.81 -2.08
CA VAL A 165 3.15 -7.17 -1.29
C VAL A 165 2.95 -8.43 -0.46
N LYS A 166 1.83 -9.15 -0.63
CA LYS A 166 1.50 -10.35 0.13
C LYS A 166 1.68 -11.60 -0.73
N TYR A 167 2.18 -12.64 -0.09
CA TYR A 167 2.42 -13.95 -0.70
C TYR A 167 1.90 -15.05 0.21
N GLU A 168 1.31 -16.07 -0.41
CA GLU A 168 0.99 -17.33 0.25
C GLU A 168 2.25 -18.19 0.23
N LEU A 169 2.86 -18.39 1.40
CA LEU A 169 3.90 -19.38 1.59
C LEU A 169 3.26 -20.72 1.91
N ILE A 170 3.46 -21.70 1.04
CA ILE A 170 2.93 -23.05 1.20
C ILE A 170 4.12 -23.97 1.43
N ARG A 171 4.13 -24.69 2.56
CA ARG A 171 4.95 -25.89 2.67
C ARG A 171 4.20 -27.01 1.95
N LEU A 172 4.86 -27.59 0.96
CA LEU A 172 4.24 -28.58 0.11
C LEU A 172 3.74 -29.79 0.91
N PRO A 173 2.74 -30.51 0.39
CA PRO A 173 2.42 -31.87 0.81
C PRO A 173 3.64 -32.80 0.70
N SER A 174 3.66 -33.86 1.52
CA SER A 174 4.77 -34.82 1.56
C SER A 174 5.02 -35.47 0.20
N GLU A 175 3.95 -35.83 -0.52
CA GLU A 175 3.95 -36.39 -1.87
C GLU A 175 4.55 -35.46 -2.94
N LEU A 176 4.57 -34.15 -2.67
CA LEU A 176 5.15 -33.12 -3.52
C LEU A 176 6.50 -32.61 -3.01
N GLY A 177 7.10 -33.28 -2.01
CA GLY A 177 8.42 -32.94 -1.48
C GLY A 177 8.42 -32.05 -0.23
N GLY A 178 7.28 -31.87 0.43
CA GLY A 178 7.14 -31.08 1.67
C GLY A 178 8.09 -31.46 2.81
N ASP A 179 8.54 -32.71 2.85
CA ASP A 179 9.48 -33.21 3.86
C ASP A 179 10.94 -32.84 3.58
N ALA A 180 11.25 -32.23 2.43
CA ALA A 180 12.60 -31.80 2.11
C ALA A 180 13.11 -30.76 3.12
N LYS A 181 14.42 -30.80 3.36
CA LYS A 181 15.13 -29.92 4.30
C LYS A 181 15.86 -28.79 3.57
N ASP A 182 15.26 -28.32 2.49
CA ASP A 182 15.75 -27.21 1.68
C ASP A 182 14.56 -26.40 1.13
N ALA A 183 14.84 -25.39 0.33
CA ALA A 183 13.81 -24.49 -0.20
C ALA A 183 12.79 -25.17 -1.11
N THR A 184 13.07 -26.36 -1.66
CA THR A 184 12.15 -27.07 -2.56
C THR A 184 10.92 -27.61 -1.83
N ALA A 185 10.95 -27.70 -0.50
CA ALA A 185 9.78 -28.01 0.31
C ALA A 185 8.71 -26.91 0.32
N PHE A 186 9.01 -25.72 -0.23
CA PHE A 186 8.14 -24.55 -0.16
C PHE A 186 7.90 -23.93 -1.53
N VAL A 187 6.72 -23.34 -1.69
CA VAL A 187 6.43 -22.38 -2.76
C VAL A 187 5.87 -21.10 -2.15
N ALA A 188 6.11 -19.97 -2.81
CA ALA A 188 5.62 -18.66 -2.39
C ALA A 188 4.88 -18.00 -3.55
N PHE A 189 3.55 -18.09 -3.56
CA PHE A 189 2.70 -17.56 -4.62
C PHE A 189 2.20 -16.17 -4.28
N SER A 190 2.07 -15.30 -5.28
CA SER A 190 1.43 -13.99 -5.07
C SER A 190 0.01 -14.14 -4.54
N LYS A 191 -0.38 -13.28 -3.60
CA LYS A 191 -1.77 -13.11 -3.14
C LYS A 191 -2.60 -12.25 -4.09
N VAL A 192 -2.18 -12.15 -5.36
CA VAL A 192 -2.90 -11.44 -6.44
C VAL A 192 -3.21 -12.42 -7.57
N CYS A 193 -4.48 -12.81 -7.68
CA CYS A 193 -5.00 -13.65 -8.76
C CYS A 193 -4.86 -12.95 -10.12
N VAL A 194 -4.43 -13.67 -11.16
CA VAL A 194 -4.22 -13.11 -12.51
C VAL A 194 -5.52 -12.81 -13.27
N HIS A 195 -6.67 -13.27 -12.77
CA HIS A 195 -7.95 -12.96 -13.40
C HIS A 195 -8.42 -11.51 -13.16
N LEU A 196 -8.66 -11.15 -11.90
CA LEU A 196 -9.20 -9.85 -11.47
C LEU A 196 -8.64 -9.43 -10.09
N TRP A 197 -7.40 -9.84 -9.80
CA TRP A 197 -6.60 -9.37 -8.65
C TRP A 197 -7.17 -9.60 -7.25
N CYS A 198 -8.16 -10.49 -7.13
CA CYS A 198 -8.58 -11.00 -5.83
C CYS A 198 -7.46 -11.75 -5.13
N SER A 199 -7.64 -12.02 -3.83
CA SER A 199 -6.63 -12.69 -3.00
C SER A 199 -6.90 -14.18 -2.82
N PRO A 200 -6.19 -15.06 -3.55
CA PRO A 200 -6.33 -16.50 -3.39
C PRO A 200 -5.78 -17.00 -2.05
N ASN A 201 -6.24 -18.15 -1.59
CA ASN A 201 -5.75 -18.81 -0.37
C ASN A 201 -5.49 -20.28 -0.66
N TYR A 202 -4.50 -20.87 0.00
CA TYR A 202 -4.28 -22.30 -0.07
C TYR A 202 -5.31 -23.05 0.79
N LYS A 203 -5.76 -24.21 0.33
CA LYS A 203 -6.82 -24.99 0.96
C LYS A 203 -6.39 -26.44 1.15
N PRO A 204 -5.54 -26.75 2.15
CA PRO A 204 -4.93 -28.08 2.30
C PRO A 204 -5.91 -29.25 2.45
N ASP A 205 -7.12 -28.97 2.96
CA ASP A 205 -8.11 -29.98 3.35
C ASP A 205 -9.45 -29.86 2.60
N GLN A 206 -9.52 -29.03 1.55
CA GLN A 206 -10.77 -28.87 0.81
C GLN A 206 -11.02 -30.10 -0.06
N PRO A 207 -12.24 -30.68 -0.06
CA PRO A 207 -12.54 -31.79 -0.96
C PRO A 207 -12.58 -31.29 -2.41
N ASP A 208 -12.06 -32.07 -3.37
CA ASP A 208 -12.91 -32.76 -4.34
C ASP A 208 -14.21 -32.03 -4.78
N ASN A 209 -14.20 -30.79 -5.28
CA ASN A 209 -15.33 -30.04 -5.88
C ASN A 209 -16.38 -29.37 -4.93
N PRO A 210 -16.36 -28.04 -4.72
CA PRO A 210 -17.48 -27.32 -4.07
C PRO A 210 -18.61 -26.89 -5.03
N ASN A 211 -18.41 -27.00 -6.35
CA ASN A 211 -19.22 -26.36 -7.38
C ASN A 211 -19.87 -27.38 -8.33
N GLU A 212 -20.78 -28.20 -7.78
CA GLU A 212 -22.06 -28.65 -8.36
C GLU A 212 -22.70 -29.70 -7.43
N ASN A 213 -23.70 -29.32 -6.64
CA ASN A 213 -24.70 -30.21 -6.03
C ASN A 213 -24.27 -31.45 -5.19
N GLY A 214 -23.11 -31.48 -4.53
CA GLY A 214 -22.91 -32.51 -3.51
C GLY A 214 -21.49 -32.64 -2.97
N TYR A 215 -21.36 -32.51 -1.65
CA TYR A 215 -20.25 -33.09 -0.90
C TYR A 215 -20.20 -34.60 -1.19
N VAL A 216 -19.13 -35.06 -1.83
CA VAL A 216 -18.86 -36.49 -2.03
C VAL A 216 -17.80 -36.92 -1.01
N PRO A 217 -18.15 -37.64 0.06
CA PRO A 217 -17.16 -38.15 1.01
C PRO A 217 -16.17 -39.09 0.31
N ASN A 218 -14.89 -39.02 0.70
CA ASN A 218 -13.77 -39.84 0.18
C ASN A 218 -13.28 -39.51 -1.24
N LYS A 219 -13.49 -38.29 -1.74
CA LYS A 219 -12.66 -37.76 -2.83
C LYS A 219 -11.23 -37.48 -2.33
N PRO A 220 -10.22 -37.52 -3.20
CA PRO A 220 -8.92 -36.90 -2.91
C PRO A 220 -9.12 -35.49 -2.35
N LYS A 221 -8.17 -35.01 -1.54
CA LYS A 221 -8.18 -33.62 -1.10
C LYS A 221 -7.62 -32.75 -2.23
N HIS A 222 -8.25 -31.60 -2.45
CA HIS A 222 -7.71 -30.55 -3.30
C HIS A 222 -6.69 -29.76 -2.50
N GLU A 223 -5.41 -30.10 -2.63
CA GLU A 223 -4.29 -29.31 -2.13
C GLU A 223 -4.03 -28.12 -3.08
N GLN A 224 -5.02 -27.23 -3.19
CA GLN A 224 -5.08 -26.24 -4.25
C GLN A 224 -5.07 -24.80 -3.72
N TYR A 225 -4.57 -23.90 -4.56
CA TYR A 225 -4.53 -22.47 -4.30
C TYR A 225 -5.71 -21.82 -5.01
N GLU A 226 -6.69 -21.34 -4.25
CA GLU A 226 -8.02 -21.02 -4.78
C GLU A 226 -8.36 -19.54 -4.63
N CYS A 227 -8.85 -18.94 -5.72
CA CYS A 227 -9.35 -17.58 -5.76
C CYS A 227 -10.85 -17.53 -5.46
N PRO A 228 -11.27 -16.89 -4.35
CA PRO A 228 -12.66 -16.95 -3.89
C PRO A 228 -13.64 -16.13 -4.74
N CYS A 229 -13.17 -15.20 -5.57
CA CYS A 229 -14.06 -14.30 -6.30
C CYS A 229 -14.83 -14.98 -7.44
N HIS A 230 -14.14 -15.81 -8.22
CA HIS A 230 -14.70 -16.44 -9.41
C HIS A 230 -14.30 -17.91 -9.54
N GLY A 231 -13.82 -18.52 -8.45
CA GLY A 231 -13.47 -19.95 -8.41
C GLY A 231 -12.29 -20.34 -9.30
N SER A 232 -11.32 -19.45 -9.51
CA SER A 232 -10.10 -19.85 -10.22
C SER A 232 -9.21 -20.68 -9.31
N ILE A 233 -8.78 -21.83 -9.82
CA ILE A 233 -7.98 -22.81 -9.09
C ILE A 233 -6.59 -22.88 -9.73
N TYR A 234 -5.55 -22.73 -8.93
CA TYR A 234 -4.16 -22.90 -9.32
C TYR A 234 -3.60 -24.18 -8.72
N ASN A 235 -2.92 -24.98 -9.53
CA ASN A 235 -2.24 -26.17 -9.05
C ASN A 235 -1.01 -25.81 -8.22
N VAL A 236 -0.63 -26.72 -7.32
CA VAL A 236 0.58 -26.64 -6.52
C VAL A 236 1.46 -27.83 -6.92
N PRO A 237 2.78 -27.67 -7.14
CA PRO A 237 3.62 -26.49 -6.88
C PRO A 237 3.73 -25.49 -8.05
N GLU A 238 3.14 -25.74 -9.23
CA GLU A 238 3.46 -24.94 -10.41
C GLU A 238 2.73 -23.60 -10.48
N GLY A 239 1.65 -23.39 -9.73
CA GLY A 239 0.88 -22.14 -9.74
C GLY A 239 0.16 -21.86 -11.06
N LYS A 240 -0.07 -22.89 -11.89
CA LYS A 240 -0.81 -22.79 -13.14
C LYS A 240 -2.31 -22.96 -12.88
N ALA A 241 -3.12 -22.11 -13.47
CA ALA A 241 -4.57 -22.22 -13.37
C ALA A 241 -5.03 -23.50 -14.10
N VAL A 242 -5.81 -24.32 -13.40
CA VAL A 242 -6.37 -25.59 -13.91
C VAL A 242 -7.89 -25.58 -13.98
N ASP A 243 -8.55 -24.66 -13.27
CA ASP A 243 -9.99 -24.46 -13.33
C ASP A 243 -10.37 -22.98 -13.12
N GLY A 244 -11.63 -22.65 -13.43
CA GLY A 244 -12.21 -21.33 -13.38
C GLY A 244 -11.68 -20.39 -14.47
N PRO A 245 -12.10 -19.11 -14.46
CA PRO A 245 -11.83 -18.17 -15.56
C PRO A 245 -10.35 -17.87 -15.79
N ALA A 246 -9.47 -18.00 -14.78
CA ALA A 246 -8.03 -17.85 -15.00
C ALA A 246 -7.44 -18.95 -15.90
N SER A 247 -7.97 -20.18 -15.83
CA SER A 247 -7.49 -21.31 -16.65
C SER A 247 -7.83 -21.15 -18.14
N LEU A 248 -8.86 -20.34 -18.44
CA LEU A 248 -9.30 -20.03 -19.80
C LEU A 248 -8.47 -18.93 -20.46
N GLN A 249 -7.57 -18.28 -19.71
CA GLN A 249 -6.71 -17.25 -20.26
C GLN A 249 -5.51 -17.86 -21.01
N ALA A 250 -5.01 -17.13 -22.00
CA ALA A 250 -3.80 -17.54 -22.70
C ALA A 250 -2.56 -17.33 -21.80
N PRO A 251 -1.52 -18.18 -21.90
CA PRO A 251 -0.22 -17.87 -21.31
C PRO A 251 0.29 -16.49 -21.77
N PRO A 252 0.94 -15.70 -20.89
CA PRO A 252 1.35 -16.03 -19.51
C PRO A 252 0.27 -15.74 -18.44
N THR A 253 -0.93 -15.30 -18.81
CA THR A 253 -1.93 -14.79 -17.86
C THR A 253 -2.79 -15.88 -17.21
N ASN A 254 -2.36 -17.12 -17.30
CA ASN A 254 -2.98 -18.29 -16.66
C ASN A 254 -2.09 -18.94 -15.59
N ALA A 255 -1.02 -18.27 -15.14
CA ALA A 255 -0.20 -18.76 -14.04
C ALA A 255 0.21 -17.63 -13.09
N ILE A 256 0.17 -17.93 -11.79
CA ILE A 256 0.39 -16.95 -10.74
C ILE A 256 1.88 -16.62 -10.60
N PRO A 257 2.24 -15.33 -10.38
CA PRO A 257 3.61 -14.95 -10.05
C PRO A 257 4.09 -15.61 -8.77
N VAL A 258 5.40 -15.87 -8.70
CA VAL A 258 6.02 -16.63 -7.60
C VAL A 258 7.30 -15.95 -7.14
N LEU A 259 7.63 -16.10 -5.86
CA LEU A 259 8.94 -15.72 -5.33
C LEU A 259 9.90 -16.92 -5.43
N THR A 260 11.15 -16.63 -5.79
CA THR A 260 12.22 -17.63 -5.75
C THR A 260 12.73 -17.74 -4.32
N LEU A 261 12.85 -18.96 -3.81
CA LEU A 261 13.25 -19.25 -2.44
C LEU A 261 14.62 -19.92 -2.38
N SER A 262 15.37 -19.65 -1.31
CA SER A 262 16.60 -20.37 -0.96
C SER A 262 16.64 -20.65 0.55
N ALA A 263 17.39 -21.68 0.94
CA ALA A 263 17.67 -21.97 2.34
C ALA A 263 19.17 -21.78 2.60
N ASP A 264 19.51 -21.17 3.73
CA ASP A 264 20.91 -21.07 4.16
C ASP A 264 21.39 -22.38 4.84
N SER A 265 22.66 -22.43 5.23
CA SER A 265 23.26 -23.59 5.88
C SER A 265 22.65 -23.93 7.25
N ASN A 266 21.94 -22.99 7.87
CA ASN A 266 21.23 -23.19 9.13
C ASN A 266 19.75 -23.57 8.89
N GLY A 267 19.35 -23.71 7.62
CA GLY A 267 18.00 -24.05 7.20
C GLY A 267 17.01 -22.89 7.20
N PHE A 268 17.45 -21.64 7.37
CA PHE A 268 16.53 -20.51 7.30
C PHE A 268 16.19 -20.16 5.86
N LEU A 269 14.89 -20.03 5.61
CA LEU A 269 14.35 -19.72 4.28
C LEU A 269 14.47 -18.21 3.99
N SER A 270 14.84 -17.89 2.75
CA SER A 270 14.95 -16.53 2.24
C SER A 270 14.30 -16.41 0.86
N ILE A 271 13.74 -15.23 0.60
CA ILE A 271 13.29 -14.78 -0.72
C ILE A 271 14.50 -14.19 -1.44
N GLU A 272 14.80 -14.74 -2.61
CA GLU A 272 15.78 -14.15 -3.51
C GLU A 272 15.23 -12.88 -4.16
N LYS A 273 16.13 -12.00 -4.61
CA LYS A 273 15.73 -10.80 -5.34
C LYS A 273 14.95 -11.21 -6.61
N PRO A 274 13.66 -10.86 -6.72
CA PRO A 274 12.85 -11.28 -7.86
C PRO A 274 13.24 -10.55 -9.14
N VAL A 275 13.04 -11.24 -10.25
CA VAL A 275 13.09 -10.70 -11.61
C VAL A 275 11.64 -10.62 -12.11
N TRP A 276 11.06 -9.44 -12.04
CA TRP A 276 9.65 -9.20 -12.38
C TRP A 276 9.42 -9.10 -13.89
N ASP A 277 9.50 -10.24 -14.56
CA ASP A 277 9.07 -10.40 -15.94
C ASP A 277 8.36 -11.75 -16.13
N VAL A 278 7.70 -11.90 -17.27
CA VAL A 278 6.87 -13.08 -17.57
C VAL A 278 7.65 -14.38 -17.72
N ASN A 279 8.97 -14.37 -17.90
CA ASN A 279 9.79 -15.58 -18.08
C ASN A 279 10.48 -16.04 -16.78
N HIS A 280 10.41 -15.24 -15.71
CA HIS A 280 11.00 -15.51 -14.41
C HIS A 280 9.93 -15.57 -13.30
N ASN A 281 9.91 -14.60 -12.38
CA ASN A 281 8.98 -14.58 -11.24
C ASN A 281 7.55 -14.20 -11.63
N GLY A 282 7.35 -13.64 -12.82
CA GLY A 282 6.09 -13.12 -13.31
C GLY A 282 5.95 -11.62 -13.16
N VAL A 283 4.83 -11.09 -13.61
CA VAL A 283 4.41 -9.72 -13.35
C VAL A 283 3.18 -9.79 -12.45
N LEU A 284 3.22 -9.13 -11.30
CA LEU A 284 2.13 -9.14 -10.32
C LEU A 284 0.80 -8.72 -10.97
N GLY A 285 -0.25 -9.52 -10.76
CA GLY A 285 -1.56 -9.32 -11.39
C GLY A 285 -1.65 -9.63 -12.88
N TYR A 286 -0.55 -9.97 -13.55
CA TYR A 286 -0.55 -10.33 -14.97
C TYR A 286 -0.19 -11.80 -15.20
N GLY A 287 0.85 -12.32 -14.55
CA GLY A 287 1.22 -13.74 -14.60
C GLY A 287 2.62 -14.03 -15.13
N ARG A 288 2.87 -15.29 -15.49
CA ARG A 288 4.16 -15.79 -15.99
C ARG A 288 3.99 -17.01 -16.90
N TYR A 289 5.02 -17.33 -17.66
CA TYR A 289 5.17 -18.63 -18.26
C TYR A 289 5.57 -19.65 -17.19
N VAL A 290 4.92 -20.81 -17.24
CA VAL A 290 5.35 -22.00 -16.49
C VAL A 290 6.30 -22.74 -17.41
N GLN A 291 7.55 -22.91 -16.97
CA GLN A 291 8.53 -23.70 -17.71
C GLN A 291 8.02 -25.15 -17.76
N GLN A 292 7.97 -25.72 -18.98
CA GLN A 292 7.53 -27.09 -19.23
C GLN A 292 8.64 -28.08 -18.92
#